data_AF-N6W3M6-F1
#
_entry.id   AF-N6W3M6-F1
#
_cell.length_a   1.000
_cell.length_b   1.000
_cell.length_c   1.000
_cell.angle_alpha   90.00
_cell.angle_beta   90.00
_cell.angle_gamma   90.00
#
_symmetry.space_group_name_H-M   'P 1'
#
loop_
_entity.id
_entity.type
_entity.pdbx_description
1 polymer ?
#
loop_
_entity_poly.entity_id
_entity_poly.type
_entity_poly.pdbx_seq_one_letter_code
_entity_poly.pdbx_strand_id
1 'polypeptide(L)'
;MKFPFAALVLGCLSINVAAEYIDEQQKQIDLNKREFVREGFKACSEKSFETVGAREECTTPVLTKAEEKFPGRGTDIYAKQTYSGLTESEAIAELKSLHSLYKKVEDNFSNQPGVITQDDLNHEGWWIQENILGIPSMVGRPPWFKECDGEVSAEHGRAEVEFCSLYEEGEAE
;
A
#
# COMPACT_ATOMS: atom_id res chain seq x y z
N MET A 1 -52.67 28.18 34.52
CA MET A 1 -51.99 26.89 34.74
C MET A 1 -50.61 26.97 34.11
N LYS A 2 -49.56 26.64 34.87
CA LYS A 2 -48.15 26.63 34.46
C LYS A 2 -47.80 25.26 33.88
N PHE A 3 -47.17 25.23 32.70
CA PHE A 3 -46.35 24.10 32.25
C PHE A 3 -45.23 24.64 31.35
N PRO A 4 -43.97 24.67 31.82
CA PRO A 4 -42.81 24.80 30.95
C PRO A 4 -42.22 23.39 30.71
N PHE A 5 -42.22 22.92 29.46
CA PHE A 5 -41.44 21.75 29.06
C PHE A 5 -40.74 22.13 27.75
N ALA A 6 -39.47 22.53 27.85
CA ALA A 6 -38.30 21.66 27.75
C ALA A 6 -37.84 21.60 26.28
N ALA A 7 -36.97 22.56 25.92
CA ALA A 7 -36.24 22.56 24.67
C ALA A 7 -35.21 21.42 24.74
N LEU A 8 -35.47 20.34 23.99
CA LEU A 8 -34.55 19.25 23.77
C LEU A 8 -33.43 19.76 22.84
N VAL A 9 -32.32 20.19 23.43
CA VAL A 9 -31.09 20.48 22.67
C VAL A 9 -30.52 19.14 22.22
N LEU A 10 -30.84 18.77 20.98
CA LEU A 10 -30.22 17.65 20.28
C LEU A 10 -28.76 18.03 20.03
N GLY A 11 -27.88 17.63 20.94
CA GLY A 11 -26.43 17.78 20.76
C GLY A 11 -25.99 16.94 19.57
N CYS A 12 -25.61 17.60 18.48
CA CYS A 12 -24.87 16.98 17.39
C CYS A 12 -23.56 16.43 17.95
N LEU A 13 -23.49 15.12 18.17
CA LEU A 13 -22.23 14.40 18.24
C LEU A 13 -21.56 14.54 16.87
N SER A 14 -20.56 15.41 16.77
CA SER A 14 -19.66 15.45 15.62
C SER A 14 -18.91 14.12 15.59
N ILE A 15 -19.31 13.22 14.70
CA ILE A 15 -18.52 12.05 14.34
C ILE A 15 -17.30 12.61 13.61
N ASN A 16 -16.16 12.70 14.30
CA ASN A 16 -14.89 12.94 13.64
C ASN A 16 -14.55 11.67 12.87
N VAL A 17 -15.02 11.56 11.64
CA VAL A 17 -14.47 10.60 10.69
C VAL A 17 -13.04 11.07 10.43
N ALA A 18 -12.06 10.29 10.89
CA ALA A 18 -10.67 10.53 10.54
C ALA A 18 -10.59 10.56 9.01
N ALA A 19 -10.05 11.64 8.44
CA ALA A 19 -9.94 11.77 7.01
C ALA A 19 -8.91 10.76 6.49
N GLU A 20 -9.25 10.02 5.42
CA GLU A 20 -8.32 9.11 4.75
C GLU A 20 -7.02 9.86 4.37
N TYR A 21 -5.88 9.19 4.55
CA TYR A 21 -4.60 9.74 4.11
C TYR A 21 -4.54 9.76 2.58
N ILE A 22 -4.22 10.93 2.02
CA ILE A 22 -4.09 11.14 0.57
C ILE A 22 -2.66 11.52 0.22
N ASP A 23 -2.01 10.65 -0.54
CA ASP A 23 -0.74 10.93 -1.21
C ASP A 23 -1.01 11.66 -2.51
N GLU A 24 -0.54 12.91 -2.61
CA GLU A 24 -0.82 13.75 -3.77
C GLU A 24 -0.08 13.25 -5.03
N GLN A 25 1.07 12.58 -4.90
CA GLN A 25 1.76 11.99 -6.04
C GLN A 25 0.98 10.78 -6.57
N GLN A 26 0.54 9.88 -5.68
CA GLN A 26 -0.30 8.74 -6.04
C GLN A 26 -1.63 9.19 -6.64
N LYS A 27 -2.22 10.26 -6.11
CA LYS A 27 -3.45 10.85 -6.65
C LYS A 27 -3.29 11.25 -8.11
N GLN A 28 -2.19 11.89 -8.50
CA GLN A 28 -1.95 12.25 -9.89
C GLN A 28 -1.74 11.01 -10.77
N ILE A 29 -1.05 9.99 -10.27
CA ILE A 29 -0.89 8.69 -10.96
C ILE A 29 -2.26 8.06 -11.21
N ASP A 30 -3.11 7.98 -10.19
CA ASP A 30 -4.45 7.39 -10.28
C ASP A 30 -5.37 8.12 -11.25
N LEU A 31 -5.33 9.46 -11.23
CA LEU A 31 -6.11 10.29 -12.16
C LEU A 31 -5.66 10.06 -13.60
N ASN A 32 -4.35 10.03 -13.85
CA ASN A 32 -3.81 9.78 -15.19
C ASN A 32 -4.10 8.35 -15.67
N LYS A 33 -3.99 7.36 -14.79
CA LYS A 33 -4.34 5.97 -15.07
C LYS A 33 -5.81 5.83 -15.44
N ARG A 34 -6.69 6.44 -14.64
CA ARG A 34 -8.15 6.45 -14.88
C ARG A 34 -8.50 7.05 -16.23
N GLU A 35 -7.88 8.19 -16.58
CA GLU A 35 -8.11 8.84 -17.86
C GLU A 35 -7.62 7.99 -19.03
N PHE A 36 -6.41 7.42 -18.93
CA PHE A 36 -5.86 6.53 -19.95
C PHE A 36 -6.74 5.30 -20.19
N VAL A 37 -7.22 4.66 -19.11
CA VAL A 37 -8.14 3.51 -19.21
C VAL A 37 -9.46 3.93 -19.85
N ARG A 38 -10.02 5.09 -19.46
CA ARG A 38 -11.27 5.61 -20.01
C ARG A 38 -11.18 5.81 -21.52
N GLU A 39 -10.10 6.43 -21.99
CA GLU A 39 -9.85 6.64 -23.42
C GLU A 39 -9.63 5.33 -24.16
N GLY A 40 -8.80 4.43 -23.62
CA GLY A 40 -8.53 3.14 -24.24
C GLY A 40 -9.77 2.24 -24.33
N PHE A 41 -10.62 2.27 -23.30
CA PHE A 41 -11.87 1.50 -23.28
C PHE A 41 -12.92 2.04 -24.25
N LYS A 42 -12.87 3.32 -24.61
CA LYS A 42 -13.78 3.90 -25.59
C LYS A 42 -13.72 3.13 -26.92
N ALA A 43 -12.51 2.83 -27.40
CA ALA A 43 -12.29 2.05 -28.62
C ALA A 43 -12.81 0.61 -28.54
N CYS A 44 -12.94 0.05 -27.34
CA CYS A 44 -13.58 -1.25 -27.13
C CYS A 44 -15.11 -1.10 -27.04
N SER A 45 -15.62 -0.06 -26.38
CA SER A 45 -17.05 0.18 -26.20
C SER A 45 -17.81 0.43 -27.49
N GLU A 46 -17.13 0.92 -28.53
CA GLU A 46 -17.70 1.14 -29.87
C GLU A 46 -17.85 -0.17 -30.67
N LYS A 47 -17.36 -1.30 -30.13
CA LYS A 47 -17.50 -2.62 -30.76
C LYS A 47 -18.63 -3.42 -30.12
N SER A 48 -19.39 -4.13 -30.93
CA SER A 48 -20.30 -5.17 -30.45
C SER A 48 -19.51 -6.45 -30.23
N PHE A 49 -19.50 -6.96 -29.00
CA PHE A 49 -18.88 -8.24 -28.64
C PHE A 49 -19.97 -9.30 -28.44
N GLU A 50 -19.77 -10.49 -28.99
CA GLU A 50 -20.70 -11.61 -28.83
C GLU A 50 -20.53 -12.33 -27.49
N THR A 51 -19.38 -12.17 -26.83
CA THR A 51 -19.05 -12.83 -25.56
C THR A 51 -18.31 -11.89 -24.61
N VAL A 52 -18.35 -12.21 -23.31
CA VAL A 52 -17.57 -11.51 -22.28
C VAL A 52 -16.06 -11.66 -22.55
N GLY A 53 -15.61 -12.85 -22.97
CA GLY A 53 -14.20 -13.10 -23.28
C GLY A 53 -13.66 -12.21 -24.41
N ALA A 54 -14.42 -11.99 -25.48
CA ALA A 54 -14.02 -11.10 -26.56
C ALA A 54 -13.92 -9.63 -26.11
N ARG A 55 -14.74 -9.22 -25.14
CA ARG A 55 -14.65 -7.89 -24.51
C ARG A 55 -13.39 -7.79 -23.65
N GLU A 56 -13.09 -8.82 -22.85
CA GLU A 56 -11.90 -8.88 -22.02
C GLU A 56 -10.61 -8.87 -22.85
N GLU A 57 -10.57 -9.58 -23.97
CA GLU A 57 -9.44 -9.55 -24.91
C GLU A 57 -9.18 -8.15 -25.47
N CYS A 58 -10.23 -7.32 -25.60
CA CYS A 58 -10.08 -5.93 -26.01
C CYS A 58 -9.58 -5.03 -24.87
N THR A 59 -10.09 -5.21 -23.65
CA THR A 59 -9.79 -4.31 -22.52
C THR A 59 -8.49 -4.66 -21.79
N THR A 60 -8.11 -5.94 -21.75
CA THR A 60 -6.92 -6.41 -21.02
C THR A 60 -5.63 -5.70 -21.47
N PRO A 61 -5.33 -5.57 -22.77
CA PRO A 61 -4.13 -4.85 -23.20
C PRO A 61 -4.10 -3.37 -22.79
N VAL A 62 -5.26 -2.74 -22.65
CA VAL A 62 -5.36 -1.35 -22.16
C VAL A 62 -5.02 -1.29 -20.67
N LEU A 63 -5.55 -2.22 -19.87
CA LEU A 63 -5.27 -2.30 -18.44
C LEU A 63 -3.79 -2.62 -18.18
N THR A 64 -3.21 -3.58 -18.90
CA THR A 64 -1.77 -3.90 -18.79
C THR A 64 -0.90 -2.69 -19.08
N LYS A 65 -1.17 -1.97 -20.19
CA LYS A 65 -0.42 -0.74 -20.53
C LYS A 65 -0.64 0.38 -19.52
N ALA A 66 -1.84 0.48 -18.94
CA ALA A 66 -2.12 1.46 -17.91
C ALA A 66 -1.28 1.18 -16.65
N GLU A 67 -1.15 -0.08 -16.24
CA GLU A 67 -0.31 -0.48 -15.10
C GLU A 67 1.18 -0.24 -15.37
N GLU A 68 1.67 -0.60 -16.56
CA GLU A 68 3.07 -0.38 -16.93
C GLU A 68 3.45 1.11 -16.93
N LYS A 69 2.52 1.97 -17.35
CA LYS A 69 2.76 3.42 -17.49
C LYS A 69 2.48 4.20 -16.21
N PHE A 70 1.50 3.76 -15.43
CA PHE A 70 1.03 4.39 -14.21
C PHE A 70 0.91 3.34 -13.11
N PRO A 71 2.05 2.79 -12.65
CA PRO A 71 2.03 1.72 -11.67
C PRO A 71 1.50 2.25 -10.34
N GLY A 72 0.53 1.55 -9.77
CA GLY A 72 -0.01 1.90 -8.45
C GLY A 72 0.98 1.55 -7.34
N ARG A 73 0.95 2.31 -6.25
CA ARG A 73 1.53 1.89 -4.95
C ARG A 73 1.04 0.48 -4.60
N GLY A 74 1.85 -0.28 -3.88
CA GLY A 74 1.52 -1.67 -3.55
C GLY A 74 1.58 -2.66 -4.73
N THR A 75 2.20 -2.30 -5.87
CA THR A 75 2.42 -3.23 -6.97
C THR A 75 3.91 -3.55 -7.15
N ASP A 76 4.21 -4.75 -7.64
CA ASP A 76 5.59 -5.15 -7.97
C ASP A 76 6.26 -4.19 -8.96
N ILE A 77 5.48 -3.66 -9.93
CA ILE A 77 6.00 -2.72 -10.94
C ILE A 77 6.42 -1.42 -10.26
N TYR A 78 5.57 -0.87 -9.39
CA TYR A 78 5.90 0.34 -8.64
C TYR A 78 7.11 0.12 -7.74
N ALA A 79 7.09 -0.95 -6.94
CA ALA A 79 8.16 -1.25 -6.00
C ALA A 79 9.51 -1.43 -6.71
N LYS A 80 9.52 -2.16 -7.83
CA LYS A 80 10.70 -2.30 -8.67
C LYS A 80 11.19 -0.98 -9.24
N GLN A 81 10.31 -0.13 -9.77
CA GLN A 81 10.70 1.17 -10.32
C GLN A 81 11.21 2.14 -9.25
N THR A 82 10.69 2.04 -8.03
CA THR A 82 10.98 2.96 -6.94
C THR A 82 12.23 2.55 -6.14
N TYR A 83 12.40 1.26 -5.85
CA TYR A 83 13.36 0.78 -4.85
C TYR A 83 14.55 -0.01 -5.42
N SER A 84 14.49 -0.50 -6.68
CA SER A 84 15.54 -1.40 -7.20
C SER A 84 16.96 -0.84 -7.24
N GLY A 85 17.14 0.47 -7.12
CA GLY A 85 18.44 1.14 -7.08
C GLY A 85 19.00 1.42 -5.69
N LEU A 86 18.26 1.08 -4.62
CA LEU A 86 18.70 1.38 -3.25
C LEU A 86 19.83 0.46 -2.79
N THR A 87 20.78 1.01 -2.04
CA THR A 87 21.70 0.23 -1.22
C THR A 87 20.98 -0.37 -0.01
N GLU A 88 21.60 -1.36 0.64
CA GLU A 88 21.04 -1.99 1.85
C GLU A 88 20.73 -0.96 2.95
N SER A 89 21.64 0.01 3.19
CA SER A 89 21.41 1.08 4.16
C SER A 89 20.26 2.01 3.79
N GLU A 90 20.10 2.31 2.50
CA GLU A 90 19.00 3.13 2.01
C GLU A 90 17.66 2.37 2.08
N ALA A 91 17.67 1.07 1.78
CA ALA A 91 16.52 0.19 1.91
C ALA A 91 16.02 0.09 3.36
N ILE A 92 16.93 -0.03 4.33
CA ILE A 92 16.56 0.00 5.76
C ILE A 92 15.96 1.35 6.15
N ALA A 93 16.51 2.46 5.66
CA ALA A 93 15.95 3.79 5.90
C ALA A 93 14.54 3.94 5.28
N GLU A 94 14.35 3.40 4.07
CA GLU A 94 13.08 3.42 3.37
C GLU A 94 12.02 2.54 4.07
N LEU A 95 12.39 1.36 4.57
CA LEU A 95 11.49 0.53 5.39
C LEU A 95 10.98 1.27 6.64
N LYS A 96 11.84 2.05 7.29
CA LYS A 96 11.43 2.91 8.42
C LYS A 96 10.48 4.02 7.99
N SER A 97 10.70 4.60 6.82
CA SER A 97 9.80 5.61 6.22
C SER A 97 8.43 5.02 5.90
N LEU A 98 8.40 3.87 5.22
CA LEU A 98 7.18 3.14 4.89
C LEU A 98 6.40 2.74 6.13
N HIS A 99 7.07 2.25 7.17
CA HIS A 99 6.37 1.93 8.42
C HIS A 99 5.82 3.19 9.12
N SER A 100 6.55 4.30 9.09
CA SER A 100 6.08 5.56 9.65
C SER A 100 4.81 6.06 8.93
N LEU A 101 4.67 5.74 7.65
CA LEU A 101 3.46 5.97 6.89
C LEU A 101 2.39 4.92 7.20
N TYR A 102 2.76 3.65 7.36
CA TYR A 102 1.86 2.55 7.73
C TYR A 102 1.07 2.84 8.99
N LYS A 103 1.72 3.40 10.03
CA LYS A 103 1.05 3.83 11.27
C LYS A 103 -0.01 4.94 11.08
N LYS A 104 -0.01 5.64 9.93
CA LYS A 104 -0.89 6.80 9.66
C LYS A 104 -2.03 6.48 8.70
N VAL A 105 -1.93 5.39 7.94
CA VAL A 105 -2.92 5.02 6.95
C VAL A 105 -3.87 3.97 7.49
N GLU A 106 -5.08 3.94 6.94
CA GLU A 106 -6.09 2.94 7.29
C GLU A 106 -5.92 1.67 6.45
N ASP A 107 -6.42 0.55 6.98
CA ASP A 107 -6.46 -0.75 6.31
C ASP A 107 -7.71 -0.94 5.44
N ASN A 108 -8.40 0.16 5.11
CA ASN A 108 -9.68 0.12 4.42
C ASN A 108 -9.49 0.29 2.91
N PHE A 109 -10.16 -0.57 2.14
CA PHE A 109 -10.26 -0.39 0.69
C PHE A 109 -10.99 0.93 0.36
N SER A 110 -10.34 1.81 -0.40
CA SER A 110 -10.93 3.05 -0.92
C SER A 110 -10.73 3.16 -2.43
N ASN A 111 -11.76 3.65 -3.12
CA ASN A 111 -11.71 3.97 -4.55
C ASN A 111 -11.30 5.43 -4.82
N GLN A 112 -10.99 6.18 -3.76
CA GLN A 112 -10.60 7.57 -3.85
C GLN A 112 -9.15 7.68 -4.37
N PRO A 113 -8.90 8.48 -5.43
CA PRO A 113 -7.55 8.70 -5.94
C PRO A 113 -6.58 9.20 -4.87
N GLY A 114 -5.42 8.57 -4.78
CA GLY A 114 -4.34 8.91 -3.86
C GLY A 114 -4.45 8.30 -2.48
N VAL A 115 -5.49 7.51 -2.20
CA VAL A 115 -5.53 6.73 -0.96
C VAL A 115 -4.48 5.64 -1.04
N ILE A 116 -3.73 5.50 0.05
CA ILE A 116 -2.74 4.45 0.24
C ILE A 116 -3.16 3.66 1.45
N THR A 117 -3.16 2.35 1.31
CA THR A 117 -3.59 1.42 2.35
C THR A 117 -2.40 0.81 3.08
N GLN A 118 -2.67 0.20 4.23
CA GLN A 118 -1.70 -0.62 4.94
C GLN A 118 -1.19 -1.80 4.09
N ASP A 119 -2.06 -2.42 3.29
CA ASP A 119 -1.70 -3.49 2.36
C ASP A 119 -0.69 -3.02 1.29
N ASP A 120 -0.89 -1.83 0.71
CA ASP A 120 0.04 -1.28 -0.28
C ASP A 120 1.46 -1.15 0.29
N LEU A 121 1.55 -0.64 1.52
CA LEU A 121 2.81 -0.44 2.23
C LEU A 121 3.45 -1.77 2.66
N ASN A 122 2.65 -2.73 3.11
CA ASN A 122 3.12 -4.06 3.43
C ASN A 122 3.71 -4.74 2.20
N HIS A 123 3.07 -4.60 1.03
CA HIS A 123 3.60 -5.13 -0.22
C HIS A 123 4.94 -4.46 -0.57
N GLU A 124 4.99 -3.12 -0.56
CA GLU A 124 6.23 -2.38 -0.81
C GLU A 124 7.37 -2.77 0.14
N GLY A 125 7.07 -2.92 1.44
CA GLY A 125 8.03 -3.37 2.44
C GLY A 125 8.52 -4.79 2.17
N TRP A 126 7.64 -5.73 1.85
CA TRP A 126 8.04 -7.10 1.50
C TRP A 126 8.86 -7.15 0.22
N TRP A 127 8.56 -6.30 -0.77
CA TRP A 127 9.36 -6.21 -1.97
C TRP A 127 10.81 -5.81 -1.64
N ILE A 128 11.01 -4.82 -0.76
CA ILE A 128 12.33 -4.41 -0.29
C ILE A 128 13.05 -5.55 0.45
N GLN A 129 12.34 -6.22 1.37
CA GLN A 129 12.88 -7.37 2.11
C GLN A 129 13.41 -8.45 1.17
N GLU A 130 12.60 -8.86 0.19
CA GLU A 130 12.92 -9.98 -0.69
C GLU A 130 13.99 -9.62 -1.73
N ASN A 131 13.90 -8.44 -2.34
CA ASN A 131 14.69 -8.10 -3.52
C ASN A 131 15.98 -7.33 -3.19
N ILE A 132 16.07 -6.72 -2.00
CA ILE A 132 17.25 -5.96 -1.58
C ILE A 132 17.93 -6.62 -0.39
N LEU A 133 17.16 -6.95 0.65
CA LEU A 133 17.72 -7.52 1.89
C LEU A 133 17.88 -9.05 1.83
N GLY A 134 17.30 -9.72 0.83
CA GLY A 134 17.39 -11.16 0.64
C GLY A 134 16.57 -11.98 1.65
N ILE A 135 15.60 -11.35 2.32
CA ILE A 135 14.78 -11.99 3.35
C ILE A 135 13.42 -12.39 2.75
N PRO A 136 13.07 -13.69 2.74
CA PRO A 136 11.82 -14.15 2.15
C PRO A 136 10.59 -13.70 2.93
N SER A 137 9.46 -13.50 2.23
CA SER A 137 8.17 -13.27 2.87
C SER A 137 7.78 -14.36 3.87
N MET A 138 7.31 -13.91 5.03
CA MET A 138 6.87 -14.76 6.12
C MET A 138 5.38 -14.56 6.36
N VAL A 139 4.60 -15.62 6.20
CA VAL A 139 3.15 -15.58 6.43
C VAL A 139 2.85 -15.08 7.84
N GLY A 140 2.01 -14.06 7.95
CA GLY A 140 1.56 -13.51 9.22
C GLY A 140 2.58 -12.61 9.94
N ARG A 141 3.68 -12.23 9.30
CA ARG A 141 4.59 -11.18 9.81
C ARG A 141 4.60 -9.97 8.88
N PRO A 142 4.67 -8.75 9.42
CA PRO A 142 4.88 -7.57 8.61
C PRO A 142 6.37 -7.41 8.24
N PRO A 143 6.71 -6.69 7.16
CA PRO A 143 8.08 -6.55 6.65
C PRO A 143 8.95 -5.56 7.46
N TRP A 144 8.60 -5.28 8.71
CA TRP A 144 9.16 -4.17 9.49
C TRP A 144 10.33 -4.57 10.38
N PHE A 145 11.33 -5.24 9.83
CA PHE A 145 12.49 -5.79 10.56
C PHE A 145 13.78 -5.75 9.72
N LYS A 146 14.93 -6.04 10.34
CA LYS A 146 16.24 -6.23 9.65
C LYS A 146 17.02 -7.36 10.31
N GLU A 147 18.08 -7.84 9.69
CA GLU A 147 19.04 -8.71 10.38
C GLU A 147 19.73 -7.94 11.53
N CYS A 148 19.85 -8.60 12.68
CA CYS A 148 20.55 -8.03 13.83
C CYS A 148 22.04 -7.87 13.54
N ASP A 149 22.64 -6.78 14.01
CA ASP A 149 24.09 -6.60 13.98
C ASP A 149 24.69 -7.44 15.14
N GLY A 150 24.84 -8.76 14.94
CA GLY A 150 25.27 -9.71 15.99
C GLY A 150 25.52 -11.14 15.50
N GLU A 151 26.35 -11.89 16.22
CA GLU A 151 26.86 -13.21 15.81
C GLU A 151 25.76 -14.22 15.50
N VAL A 152 25.94 -14.93 14.37
CA VAL A 152 25.22 -16.15 14.02
C VAL A 152 25.26 -17.12 15.19
N SER A 153 24.13 -17.31 15.86
CA SER A 153 23.95 -18.35 16.86
C SER A 153 24.03 -19.71 16.14
N ALA A 154 25.11 -20.45 16.37
CA ALA A 154 25.28 -21.80 15.84
C ALA A 154 24.71 -22.81 16.85
N GLU A 155 23.38 -22.89 16.96
CA GLU A 155 22.77 -24.01 17.66
C GLU A 155 22.69 -25.23 16.71
N HIS A 156 23.18 -26.39 17.17
CA HIS A 156 23.10 -27.66 16.45
C HIS A 156 23.72 -27.69 15.04
N GLY A 157 24.69 -26.81 14.73
CA GLY A 157 25.41 -26.81 13.46
C GLY A 157 24.65 -26.17 12.29
N ARG A 158 23.59 -25.41 12.56
CA ARG A 158 23.00 -24.47 11.59
C ARG A 158 23.27 -23.04 12.05
N ALA A 159 23.65 -22.21 11.09
CA ALA A 159 23.67 -20.77 11.28
C ALA A 159 22.21 -20.28 11.39
N GLU A 160 21.81 -19.79 12.56
CA GLU A 160 20.54 -19.05 12.70
C GLU A 160 20.80 -17.55 12.53
N VAL A 161 20.07 -16.93 11.62
CA VAL A 161 20.04 -15.47 11.43
C VAL A 161 18.99 -14.92 12.38
N GLU A 162 19.41 -14.02 13.28
CA GLU A 162 18.49 -13.33 14.18
C GLU A 162 17.92 -12.08 13.50
N PHE A 163 16.60 -11.94 13.50
CA PHE A 163 15.91 -10.78 12.97
C PHE A 163 15.55 -9.81 14.07
N CYS A 164 16.10 -8.60 13.97
CA CYS A 164 15.79 -7.49 14.86
C CYS A 164 14.62 -6.70 14.30
N SER A 165 13.65 -6.41 15.16
CA SER A 165 12.65 -5.39 14.87
C SER A 165 13.34 -4.08 14.45
N LEU A 166 12.74 -3.34 13.51
CA LEU A 166 13.18 -1.97 13.21
C LEU A 166 12.87 -0.98 14.36
N TYR A 167 12.29 -1.48 15.46
CA TYR A 167 11.88 -0.72 16.65
C TYR A 167 12.60 -1.22 17.89
N GLU A 168 13.06 -0.29 18.73
CA GLU A 168 13.37 -0.59 20.13
C GLU A 168 12.05 -0.87 20.87
N GLU A 169 11.99 -1.92 21.68
CA GLU A 169 10.86 -2.20 22.56
C GLU A 169 10.62 -0.99 23.49
N GLY A 170 9.65 -0.14 23.18
CA GLY A 170 9.41 1.09 23.96
C GLY A 170 8.39 2.08 23.40
N GLU A 171 8.09 2.06 22.10
CA GLU A 171 6.95 2.81 21.54
C GLU A 171 5.66 1.99 21.69
N ALA A 172 5.19 1.85 22.94
CA ALA A 172 3.87 1.32 23.25
C ALA A 172 2.76 2.23 22.71
N GLU A 173 1.72 1.60 22.19
CA GLU A 173 0.40 2.16 21.88
C GLU A 173 -0.24 2.89 23.07
#